data_AF-D4CPQ9-F1
#
_entry.id   AF-D4CPQ9-F1
#
_cell.length_a   1.000
_cell.length_b   1.000
_cell.length_c   1.000
_cell.angle_alpha   90.00
_cell.angle_beta   90.00
_cell.angle_gamma   90.00
#
_symmetry.space_group_name_H-M   'P 1'
#
loop_
_entity.id
_entity.type
_entity.pdbx_description
1 polymer ?
#
loop_
_entity_poly.entity_id
_entity_poly.type
_entity_poly.pdbx_seq_one_letter_code
_entity_poly.pdbx_strand_id
1 'polypeptide(L)'
;MHPFEDIEVKQNAPELLERVLKSKREKGMIGTGAMSDPYMHCEENLRLTRRCLEIILENGFGVAIQTKFDRILRDINLLSEINRSAKCVVQMTLTTSDDGLCRILEPNVCNTKRRIEVLKKCVRMVFQRLSSLRRFCLLSMILRITSQ
;
A
#
# COMPACT_ATOMS: atom_id res chain seq x y z
N MET A 1 -15.39 -20.54 19.24
CA MET A 1 -14.86 -20.00 17.98
C MET A 1 -14.77 -18.51 18.19
N HIS A 2 -13.56 -17.96 18.31
CA HIS A 2 -13.42 -16.50 18.46
C HIS A 2 -13.93 -15.85 17.17
N PRO A 3 -14.73 -14.77 17.25
CA PRO A 3 -15.01 -13.97 16.06
C PRO A 3 -13.65 -13.48 15.52
N PHE A 4 -13.36 -13.78 14.25
CA PHE A 4 -12.12 -13.38 13.56
C PHE A 4 -12.06 -11.86 13.28
N GLU A 5 -12.80 -11.05 14.04
CA GLU A 5 -12.97 -9.61 13.88
C GLU A 5 -12.12 -8.80 14.87
N ASP A 6 -11.48 -9.47 15.84
CA ASP A 6 -10.56 -8.82 16.77
C ASP A 6 -9.23 -8.50 16.07
N ILE A 7 -8.99 -7.20 15.82
CA ILE A 7 -7.76 -6.69 15.20
C ILE A 7 -6.82 -6.20 16.30
N GLU A 8 -5.65 -6.82 16.43
CA GLU A 8 -4.59 -6.32 17.29
C GLU A 8 -3.76 -5.26 16.55
N VAL A 9 -3.58 -4.09 17.18
CA VAL A 9 -2.86 -2.96 16.60
C VAL A 9 -1.50 -2.81 17.27
N LYS A 10 -0.44 -2.91 16.47
CA LYS A 10 0.93 -2.65 16.92
C LYS A 10 1.19 -1.13 17.03
N GLN A 11 0.75 -0.53 18.12
CA GLN A 11 0.84 0.92 18.37
C GLN A 11 2.28 1.46 18.28
N ASN A 12 3.26 0.65 18.68
CA ASN A 12 4.68 1.02 18.67
C ASN A 12 5.40 0.73 17.34
N ALA A 13 4.66 0.42 16.26
CA ALA A 13 5.24 0.10 14.97
C ALA A 13 6.09 1.25 14.38
N PRO A 14 5.66 2.53 14.41
CA PRO A 14 6.47 3.64 13.92
C PRO A 14 7.82 3.77 14.65
N GLU A 15 7.81 3.68 15.98
CA GLU A 15 9.00 3.85 16.82
C GLU A 15 10.00 2.70 16.59
N LEU A 16 9.50 1.48 16.43
CA LEU A 16 10.34 0.33 16.09
C LEU A 16 10.92 0.46 14.68
N LEU A 17 10.12 0.91 13.70
CA LEU A 17 10.57 1.14 12.34
C LEU A 17 11.70 2.18 12.31
N GLU A 18 11.51 3.31 12.97
CA GLU A 18 12.51 4.38 13.03
C GLU A 18 13.85 3.90 13.59
N ARG A 19 13.84 3.15 14.70
CA ARG A 19 15.05 2.56 15.29
C ARG A 19 15.78 1.63 14.30
N VAL A 20 15.03 0.80 13.58
CA VAL A 20 15.60 -0.13 12.60
C VAL A 20 16.17 0.62 11.39
N LEU A 21 15.46 1.63 10.86
CA LEU A 21 15.92 2.37 9.69
C LEU A 21 17.16 3.24 9.99
N LYS A 22 17.27 3.81 11.19
CA LYS A 22 18.45 4.58 11.63
C LYS A 22 19.71 3.72 11.77
N SER A 23 19.56 2.45 12.16
CA SER A 23 20.70 1.52 12.32
C SER A 23 21.16 0.88 11.00
N LYS A 24 20.34 0.93 9.94
CA LYS A 24 20.69 0.38 8.63
C LYS A 24 21.55 1.33 7.81
N ARG A 25 22.75 0.87 7.43
CA ARG A 25 23.67 1.58 6.52
C ARG A 25 23.17 1.58 5.07
N GLU A 26 22.68 0.43 4.61
CA GLU A 26 22.18 0.28 3.24
C GLU A 26 20.69 0.57 3.15
N LYS A 27 20.32 1.37 2.15
CA LYS A 27 18.93 1.72 1.85
C LYS A 27 18.33 0.65 0.94
N GLY A 28 17.09 0.27 1.24
CA GLY A 28 16.37 -0.79 0.53
C GLY A 28 14.88 -0.50 0.40
N MET A 29 14.12 -1.53 0.05
CA MET A 29 12.67 -1.49 -0.04
C MET A 29 12.03 -2.03 1.24
N ILE A 30 11.10 -1.29 1.82
CA ILE A 30 10.28 -1.73 2.95
C ILE A 30 8.94 -2.25 2.40
N GLY A 31 8.66 -3.53 2.62
CA GLY A 31 7.39 -4.15 2.23
C GLY A 31 6.36 -4.09 3.36
N THR A 32 5.11 -3.73 3.04
CA THR A 32 3.98 -3.82 3.97
C THR A 32 2.71 -4.30 3.24
N GLY A 33 1.78 -4.93 3.97
CA GLY A 33 0.54 -5.47 3.42
C GLY A 33 0.55 -6.95 3.06
N ALA A 34 1.61 -7.69 3.43
CA ALA A 34 1.70 -9.12 3.14
C ALA A 34 0.80 -9.98 4.04
N MET A 35 0.65 -9.60 5.32
CA MET A 35 -0.15 -10.33 6.31
C MET A 35 -1.42 -9.57 6.72
N SER A 36 -1.28 -8.27 6.98
CA SER A 36 -2.39 -7.40 7.37
C SER A 36 -2.38 -6.17 6.48
N ASP A 37 -3.56 -5.75 6.01
CA ASP A 37 -3.67 -4.62 5.10
C ASP A 37 -3.31 -3.30 5.84
N PRO A 38 -2.41 -2.47 5.31
CA PRO A 38 -1.98 -1.26 5.98
C PRO A 38 -3.04 -0.15 5.96
N TYR A 39 -4.12 -0.28 5.18
CA TYR A 39 -5.16 0.72 5.01
C TYR A 39 -6.56 0.21 5.45
N MET A 40 -6.60 -0.72 6.41
CA MET A 40 -7.85 -1.12 7.08
C MET A 40 -8.59 0.08 7.69
N HIS A 41 -9.88 -0.08 7.98
CA HIS A 41 -10.73 0.98 8.53
C HIS A 41 -10.16 1.67 9.78
N CYS A 42 -9.51 0.92 10.68
CA CYS A 42 -8.90 1.50 11.88
C CYS A 42 -7.80 2.53 11.57
N GLU A 43 -7.15 2.41 10.40
CA GLU A 43 -6.08 3.32 9.95
C GLU A 43 -6.58 4.73 9.60
N GLU A 44 -7.90 4.92 9.47
CA GLU A 44 -8.50 6.25 9.34
C GLU A 44 -8.17 7.15 10.54
N ASN A 45 -8.25 6.56 11.73
CA ASN A 45 -8.02 7.24 13.00
C ASN A 45 -6.58 7.07 13.48
N LEU A 46 -6.03 5.85 13.38
CA LEU A 46 -4.72 5.50 13.93
C LEU A 46 -3.56 6.17 13.20
N ARG A 47 -3.65 6.29 11.86
CA ARG A 47 -2.63 6.90 11.00
C ARG A 47 -1.22 6.32 11.20
N LEU A 48 -1.09 5.07 11.65
CA LEU A 48 0.19 4.42 11.91
C LEU A 48 0.96 4.14 10.61
N THR A 49 0.28 3.67 9.57
CA THR A 49 0.85 3.52 8.22
C THR A 49 1.37 4.84 7.70
N ARG A 50 0.61 5.94 7.86
CA ARG A 50 1.08 7.26 7.43
C ARG A 50 2.36 7.68 8.17
N ARG A 51 2.39 7.56 9.49
CA ARG A 51 3.60 7.84 10.30
C ARG A 51 4.78 6.99 9.85
N CYS A 52 4.56 5.70 9.57
CA CYS A 52 5.59 4.82 9.02
C CYS A 52 6.11 5.30 7.65
N LEU A 53 5.23 5.78 6.76
CA LEU A 53 5.63 6.32 5.46
C LEU A 53 6.45 7.62 5.59
N GLU A 54 6.10 8.49 6.54
CA GLU A 54 6.86 9.70 6.85
C GLU A 54 8.29 9.32 7.31
N ILE A 55 8.41 8.36 8.23
CA ILE A 55 9.71 7.83 8.68
C ILE A 55 10.51 7.20 7.53
N ILE A 56 9.86 6.45 6.64
CA ILE A 56 10.49 5.85 5.45
C ILE A 56 11.05 6.93 4.54
N LEU A 57 10.27 8.00 4.28
CA LEU A 57 10.69 9.13 3.46
C LEU A 57 11.89 9.85 4.08
N GLU A 58 11.81 10.20 5.36
CA GLU A 58 12.88 10.89 6.10
C GLU A 58 14.20 10.11 6.09
N ASN A 59 14.12 8.78 6.14
CA ASN A 59 15.30 7.91 6.14
C ASN A 59 15.75 7.50 4.73
N GLY A 60 15.07 7.96 3.66
CA GLY A 60 15.43 7.71 2.27
C GLY A 60 15.25 6.25 1.81
N PHE A 61 14.32 5.51 2.42
CA PHE A 61 13.99 4.14 2.02
C PHE A 61 12.88 4.13 0.96
N GLY A 62 12.88 3.10 0.12
CA GLY A 62 11.75 2.82 -0.77
C GLY A 62 10.65 2.03 -0.06
N VAL A 63 9.46 2.00 -0.65
CA VAL A 63 8.30 1.28 -0.07
C VAL A 63 7.58 0.44 -1.12
N ALA A 64 7.18 -0.77 -0.73
CA ALA A 64 6.26 -1.62 -1.47
C ALA A 64 5.02 -1.88 -0.61
N ILE A 65 3.85 -1.46 -1.10
CA ILE A 65 2.59 -1.53 -0.36
C ILE A 65 1.64 -2.45 -1.10
N GLN A 66 1.12 -3.45 -0.40
CA GLN A 66 0.03 -4.30 -0.87
C GLN A 66 -1.26 -3.88 -0.15
N THR A 67 -2.33 -3.59 -0.90
CA THR A 67 -3.62 -3.23 -0.29
C THR A 67 -4.82 -3.66 -1.16
N LYS A 68 -5.99 -3.80 -0.53
CA LYS A 68 -7.31 -3.95 -1.14
C LYS A 68 -8.17 -2.69 -1.03
N PHE A 69 -7.69 -1.66 -0.32
CA PHE A 69 -8.45 -0.46 0.01
C PHE A 69 -8.06 0.75 -0.84
N ASP A 70 -9.01 1.66 -1.04
CA ASP A 70 -8.82 2.91 -1.77
C ASP A 70 -8.25 4.04 -0.89
N ARG A 71 -8.21 3.83 0.42
CA ARG A 71 -7.71 4.80 1.41
C ARG A 71 -6.24 5.15 1.25
N ILE A 72 -5.48 4.32 0.52
CA ILE A 72 -4.11 4.64 0.08
C ILE A 72 -4.03 5.97 -0.67
N LEU A 73 -5.12 6.40 -1.32
CA LEU A 73 -5.17 7.69 -2.01
C LEU A 73 -5.01 8.90 -1.08
N ARG A 74 -5.31 8.76 0.22
CA ARG A 74 -5.08 9.80 1.23
C ARG A 74 -3.60 10.20 1.29
N ASP A 75 -2.73 9.23 1.11
CA ASP A 75 -1.28 9.38 1.29
C ASP A 75 -0.56 9.46 -0.07
N ILE A 76 -1.29 9.72 -1.17
CA ILE A 76 -0.74 9.76 -2.54
C ILE A 76 0.38 10.80 -2.71
N ASN A 77 0.30 11.95 -2.05
CA ASN A 77 1.34 12.97 -2.10
C ASN A 77 2.63 12.46 -1.43
N LEU A 78 2.51 11.80 -0.27
CA LEU A 78 3.63 11.22 0.45
C LEU A 78 4.29 10.09 -0.33
N LEU A 79 3.48 9.21 -0.95
CA LEU A 79 3.96 8.17 -1.85
C LEU A 79 4.69 8.76 -3.08
N SER A 80 4.23 9.91 -3.57
CA SER A 80 4.89 10.64 -4.66
C SER A 80 6.27 11.15 -4.24
N GLU A 81 6.39 11.72 -3.04
CA GLU A 81 7.68 12.17 -2.49
C GLU A 81 8.64 10.99 -2.25
N ILE A 82 8.16 9.87 -1.70
CA ILE A 82 8.97 8.64 -1.58
C ILE A 82 9.43 8.15 -2.94
N ASN A 83 8.58 8.22 -3.97
CA ASN A 83 8.95 7.84 -5.33
C ASN A 83 9.92 8.84 -6.01
N ARG A 84 10.04 10.05 -5.48
CA ARG A 84 11.03 11.04 -5.95
C ARG A 84 12.42 10.72 -5.44
N SER A 85 12.53 10.44 -4.14
CA SER A 85 13.80 10.14 -3.47
C SER A 85 14.25 8.68 -3.64
N ALA A 86 13.32 7.74 -3.60
CA ALA A 86 13.55 6.29 -3.70
C ALA A 86 12.50 5.63 -4.63
N LYS A 87 12.34 4.30 -4.52
CA LYS A 87 11.36 3.54 -5.31
C LYS A 87 10.08 3.33 -4.49
N CYS A 88 8.94 3.67 -5.07
CA CYS A 88 7.62 3.36 -4.51
C CYS A 88 6.88 2.36 -5.41
N VAL A 89 6.36 1.28 -4.83
CA VAL A 89 5.55 0.27 -5.52
C VAL A 89 4.22 0.15 -4.81
N VAL A 90 3.13 0.37 -5.54
CA VAL A 90 1.77 0.14 -5.04
C VAL A 90 1.21 -1.09 -5.75
N GLN A 91 0.80 -2.08 -4.97
CA GLN A 91 0.21 -3.33 -5.42
C GLN A 91 -1.22 -3.37 -4.90
N MET A 92 -2.18 -3.48 -5.82
CA MET A 92 -3.58 -3.61 -5.49
C MET A 92 -3.99 -5.07 -5.69
N THR A 93 -4.52 -5.69 -4.65
CA THR A 93 -4.96 -7.10 -4.73
C THR A 93 -6.33 -7.16 -5.39
N LEU A 94 -6.47 -7.96 -6.45
CA LEU A 94 -7.73 -8.22 -7.13
C LEU A 94 -8.06 -9.71 -7.01
N THR A 95 -9.10 -10.04 -6.24
CA THR A 95 -9.50 -11.43 -5.97
C THR A 95 -10.37 -11.98 -7.11
N THR A 96 -11.26 -11.17 -7.67
CA THR A 96 -12.12 -11.51 -8.81
C THR A 96 -12.37 -10.28 -9.69
N SER A 97 -12.65 -10.51 -10.98
CA SER A 97 -13.10 -9.46 -11.90
C SER A 97 -14.59 -9.14 -11.79
N ASP A 98 -15.37 -10.01 -11.15
CA ASP A 98 -16.82 -9.85 -10.97
C ASP A 98 -17.11 -9.10 -9.65
N ASP A 99 -17.70 -7.91 -9.75
CA ASP A 99 -18.04 -7.07 -8.59
C ASP A 99 -19.14 -7.70 -7.70
N GLY A 100 -20.04 -8.51 -8.26
CA GLY A 100 -21.04 -9.27 -7.51
C GLY A 100 -20.39 -10.35 -6.65
N LEU A 101 -19.50 -11.15 -7.24
CA LEU A 101 -18.72 -12.15 -6.51
C LEU A 101 -17.77 -11.50 -5.49
N CYS A 102 -17.19 -10.35 -5.82
CA CYS A 102 -16.33 -9.59 -4.90
C CYS A 102 -17.08 -9.22 -3.60
N ARG A 103 -18.36 -8.83 -3.68
CA ARG A 103 -19.17 -8.51 -2.50
C ARG A 103 -19.45 -9.72 -1.62
N ILE A 104 -19.52 -10.92 -2.22
CA ILE A 104 -19.72 -12.16 -1.48
C ILE A 104 -18.43 -12.59 -0.80
N LEU A 105 -17.31 -12.57 -1.53
CA LEU A 105 -16.01 -13.04 -1.03
C LEU A 105 -15.35 -12.07 -0.06
N GLU A 106 -15.48 -10.76 -0.31
CA GLU A 106 -14.81 -9.72 0.45
C GLU A 106 -15.76 -8.52 0.68
N PRO A 107 -16.79 -8.66 1.53
CA PRO A 107 -17.85 -7.65 1.69
C PRO A 107 -17.35 -6.30 2.26
N ASN A 108 -16.28 -6.32 3.06
CA ASN A 108 -15.80 -5.17 3.84
C ASN A 108 -14.62 -4.42 3.17
N VAL A 109 -14.36 -4.66 1.88
CA VAL A 109 -13.26 -4.04 1.13
C VAL A 109 -13.79 -3.37 -0.13
N CYS A 110 -12.95 -2.58 -0.79
CA CYS A 110 -13.33 -1.93 -2.05
C CYS A 110 -13.66 -2.97 -3.12
N ASN A 111 -14.67 -2.69 -3.96
CA ASN A 111 -14.95 -3.52 -5.13
C ASN A 111 -13.85 -3.41 -6.20
N THR A 112 -13.87 -4.32 -7.17
CA THR A 112 -12.84 -4.42 -8.20
C THR A 112 -12.78 -3.16 -9.06
N LYS A 113 -13.93 -2.60 -9.44
CA LYS A 113 -13.99 -1.33 -10.18
C LYS A 113 -13.24 -0.21 -9.45
N ARG A 114 -13.46 -0.05 -8.15
CA ARG A 114 -12.82 0.98 -7.33
C ARG A 114 -11.32 0.76 -7.20
N ARG A 115 -10.89 -0.49 -7.02
CA ARG A 115 -9.47 -0.86 -6.98
C ARG A 115 -8.74 -0.47 -8.28
N ILE A 116 -9.39 -0.64 -9.44
CA ILE A 116 -8.86 -0.20 -10.74
C ILE A 116 -8.76 1.33 -10.83
N GLU A 117 -9.75 2.08 -10.33
CA GLU A 117 -9.70 3.55 -10.29
C GLU A 117 -8.53 4.05 -9.44
N VAL A 118 -8.28 3.43 -8.29
CA VAL A 118 -7.16 3.73 -7.40
C VAL A 118 -5.84 3.50 -8.14
N LEU A 119 -5.68 2.35 -8.79
CA LEU A 119 -4.50 2.06 -9.61
C LEU A 119 -4.28 3.13 -10.69
N LYS A 120 -5.34 3.53 -11.42
CA LYS A 120 -5.24 4.61 -12.42
C LYS A 120 -4.73 5.93 -11.81
N LYS A 121 -5.18 6.29 -10.61
CA LYS A 121 -4.69 7.49 -9.89
C LYS A 121 -3.23 7.35 -9.48
N CYS A 122 -2.83 6.21 -8.93
CA CYS A 122 -1.44 5.93 -8.58
C CYS A 122 -0.52 5.94 -9.81
N VAL A 123 -0.99 5.44 -10.95
CA VAL A 123 -0.26 5.50 -12.22
C VAL A 123 -0.09 6.94 -12.69
N ARG A 124 -1.13 7.78 -12.63
CA ARG A 124 -1.04 9.21 -13.00
C ARG A 124 0.01 9.97 -12.18
N MET A 125 0.13 9.66 -10.89
CA MET A 125 1.19 10.20 -10.02
C MET A 125 2.59 9.92 -10.59
N VAL A 126 2.81 8.75 -11.20
CA VAL A 126 4.08 8.38 -11.85
C VAL A 126 4.23 9.08 -13.21
N PHE A 127 3.16 9.18 -14.01
CA PHE A 127 3.22 9.74 -15.36
C PHE A 127 3.46 11.25 -15.41
N GLN A 128 3.11 12.03 -14.37
CA GLN A 128 3.48 13.46 -14.28
C GLN A 128 5.00 13.70 -14.36
N ARG A 129 5.83 12.66 -14.19
CA ARG A 129 7.29 12.71 -14.28
C ARG A 129 7.87 12.34 -15.66
N LEU A 130 7.13 11.61 -16.50
CA LEU A 130 7.70 10.91 -17.66
C LEU A 130 7.94 11.80 -18.90
N SER A 131 7.83 13.13 -18.80
CA SER A 131 8.27 14.04 -19.85
C SER A 131 9.80 14.12 -20.02
N SER A 132 10.60 13.46 -19.17
CA SER A 132 12.07 13.51 -19.33
C SER A 132 12.85 12.19 -19.14
N LEU A 133 12.55 11.27 -18.22
CA LEU A 133 13.39 10.06 -18.09
C LEU A 133 12.64 8.82 -17.61
N ARG A 134 12.83 7.71 -18.34
CA ARG A 134 12.32 6.37 -18.07
C ARG A 134 12.78 5.87 -16.69
N ARG A 135 11.88 5.85 -15.70
CA ARG A 135 12.00 4.99 -14.51
C ARG A 135 10.74 4.12 -14.43
N PHE A 136 10.94 2.82 -14.64
CA PHE A 136 9.92 1.78 -14.71
C PHE A 136 9.20 1.63 -13.35
N CYS A 137 7.89 1.86 -13.33
CA CYS A 137 7.01 1.36 -12.27
C CYS A 137 6.50 -0.02 -12.74
N LEU A 138 6.89 -1.08 -12.03
CA LEU A 138 6.42 -2.43 -12.36
C LEU A 138 5.00 -2.57 -11.78
N LEU A 139 3.99 -2.52 -12.66
CA LEU A 139 2.60 -2.77 -12.32
C LEU A 139 2.45 -4.29 -12.09
N SER A 140 2.61 -4.74 -10.86
CA SER A 140 2.32 -6.14 -10.51
C SER A 140 0.86 -6.25 -10.07
N MET A 141 0.00 -6.59 -11.02
CA MET A 141 -1.36 -7.05 -10.76
C MET A 141 -1.27 -8.53 -10.38
N ILE A 142 -1.19 -8.83 -9.08
CA ILE A 142 -1.22 -10.23 -8.62
C ILE A 142 -2.67 -10.69 -8.68
N LEU A 143 -3.06 -11.18 -9.85
CA LEU A 143 -4.32 -11.89 -10.07
C LEU A 143 -4.08 -13.34 -9.66
N ARG A 144 -4.39 -13.70 -8.40
CA ARG A 144 -4.48 -15.13 -8.03
C ARG A 144 -5.83 -15.63 -8.54
N ILE A 145 -5.91 -15.94 -9.84
CA ILE A 145 -7.01 -16.74 -10.36
C ILE A 145 -6.79 -18.16 -9.82
N THR A 146 -7.45 -18.51 -8.72
CA THR A 146 -7.79 -19.92 -8.51
C THR A 146 -8.92 -20.23 -9.48
N SER A 147 -8.55 -20.63 -10.70
CA SER A 147 -9.48 -21.28 -11.62
C SER A 147 -9.84 -22.64 -11.02
N GLN A 148 -11.12 -22.81 -10.70
CA GLN A 148 -11.79 -24.07 -11.04
C GLN A 148 -11.94 -24.13 -12.56
#